data_AF-A0A2N2WIW4-F1
#
_entry.id   AF-A0A2N2WIW4-F1
#
_cell.length_a   1.000
_cell.length_b   1.000
_cell.length_c   1.000
_cell.angle_alpha   90.00
_cell.angle_beta   90.00
_cell.angle_gamma   90.00
#
_symmetry.space_group_name_H-M   'P 1'
#
loop_
_entity.id
_entity.type
_entity.pdbx_description
1 polymer ?
#
loop_
_entity_poly.entity_id
_entity_poly.type
_entity_poly.pdbx_seq_one_letter_code
_entity_poly.pdbx_strand_id
1 'polypeptide(L)'
;MAIAIDTIENLSENITESTGNAFTLSGRLLENIGKHTLMAIHTSDKAINDELNTELALCDEIVKRWTHSQALLVPGLINENTQTLLAESFDISQSAVALKVQKLGWQAISTFLTRFESLCNQIQQSDIYNA
;
A
#
# COMPACT_ATOMS: atom_id res chain seq x y z
N MET A 1 -5.13 0.05 -8.79
CA MET A 1 -5.78 -0.18 -7.49
C MET A 1 -6.20 1.19 -6.96
N ALA A 2 -7.44 1.30 -6.51
CA ALA A 2 -7.98 2.51 -5.91
C ALA A 2 -8.50 2.13 -4.52
N ILE A 3 -8.00 2.82 -3.51
CA ILE A 3 -8.35 2.58 -2.11
C ILE A 3 -9.11 3.79 -1.60
N ALA A 4 -10.15 3.57 -0.79
CA ALA A 4 -10.75 4.65 -0.03
C ALA A 4 -10.92 4.27 1.44
N ILE A 5 -10.68 5.24 2.33
CA ILE A 5 -10.85 5.13 3.77
C ILE A 5 -11.97 6.09 4.16
N ASP A 6 -13.12 5.53 4.51
CA ASP A 6 -14.31 6.26 4.93
C ASP A 6 -15.29 5.28 5.63
N THR A 7 -16.51 5.72 5.92
CA THR A 7 -17.54 4.91 6.58
C THR A 7 -17.98 3.70 5.77
N ILE A 8 -18.30 2.64 6.50
CA ILE A 8 -18.97 1.43 6.02
C ILE A 8 -20.32 1.37 6.72
N GLU A 9 -21.40 1.37 5.94
CA GLU A 9 -22.77 1.30 6.47
C GLU A 9 -23.27 -0.15 6.52
N ASN A 10 -22.96 -0.92 5.48
CA ASN A 10 -23.24 -2.35 5.44
C ASN A 10 -22.10 -3.08 4.75
N LEU A 11 -21.59 -4.12 5.40
CA LEU A 11 -20.66 -5.07 4.81
C LEU A 11 -21.43 -6.37 4.50
N SER A 12 -21.56 -6.68 3.22
CA SER A 12 -22.18 -7.90 2.70
C SER A 12 -21.12 -8.96 2.37
N GLU A 13 -21.51 -10.24 2.31
CA GLU A 13 -20.65 -11.30 1.75
C GLU A 13 -20.27 -11.00 0.28
N ASN A 14 -21.19 -10.38 -0.46
CA ASN A 14 -20.93 -9.92 -1.81
C ASN A 14 -20.52 -8.44 -1.79
N ILE A 15 -19.29 -8.16 -2.21
CA ILE A 15 -18.73 -6.80 -2.20
C ILE A 15 -19.59 -5.80 -3.00
N THR A 16 -20.30 -6.26 -4.04
CA THR A 16 -21.16 -5.40 -4.86
C THR A 16 -22.44 -4.96 -4.15
N GLU A 17 -22.77 -5.60 -3.03
CA GLU A 17 -23.93 -5.28 -2.19
C GLU A 17 -23.53 -4.51 -0.92
N SER A 18 -22.22 -4.34 -0.68
CA SER A 18 -21.73 -3.55 0.44
C SER A 18 -21.95 -2.05 0.17
N THR A 19 -22.28 -1.30 1.21
CA THR A 19 -22.64 0.11 1.12
C THR A 19 -21.87 0.97 2.13
N GLY A 20 -21.76 2.25 1.83
CA GLY A 20 -20.97 3.23 2.57
C GLY A 20 -20.11 4.09 1.64
N ASN A 21 -19.57 5.17 2.21
CA ASN A 21 -18.75 6.11 1.45
C ASN A 21 -17.45 5.47 0.96
N ALA A 22 -16.86 4.54 1.72
CA ALA A 22 -15.61 3.89 1.31
C ALA A 22 -15.76 3.15 -0.05
N PHE A 23 -16.86 2.43 -0.25
CA PHE A 23 -17.12 1.73 -1.52
C PHE A 23 -17.41 2.71 -2.66
N THR A 24 -18.20 3.74 -2.40
CA THR A 24 -18.56 4.74 -3.42
C THR A 24 -17.34 5.53 -3.88
N LEU A 25 -16.51 6.00 -2.94
CA LEU A 25 -15.32 6.79 -3.21
C LEU A 25 -14.24 5.96 -3.90
N SER A 26 -14.00 4.72 -3.47
CA SER A 26 -13.03 3.83 -4.13
C SER A 26 -13.44 3.50 -5.57
N GLY A 27 -14.74 3.27 -5.82
CA GLY A 27 -15.27 3.07 -7.17
C GLY A 27 -15.06 4.29 -8.07
N ARG A 28 -15.43 5.49 -7.60
CA ARG A 28 -15.18 6.74 -8.33
C ARG A 28 -13.69 6.99 -8.54
N LEU A 29 -12.86 6.70 -7.55
CA LEU A 29 -11.42 6.86 -7.67
C LEU A 29 -10.89 5.90 -8.75
N LEU A 30 -11.33 4.65 -8.77
CA LEU A 30 -10.94 3.65 -9.78
C LEU A 30 -11.26 4.10 -11.21
N GLU A 31 -12.44 4.70 -11.42
CA GLU A 31 -12.82 5.26 -12.72
C GLU A 31 -11.93 6.42 -13.16
N ASN A 32 -11.38 7.17 -12.21
CA ASN A 32 -10.59 8.37 -12.44
C ASN A 32 -9.07 8.16 -12.41
N ILE A 33 -8.56 6.98 -12.00
CA ILE A 33 -7.11 6.75 -12.00
C ILE A 33 -6.56 6.81 -13.43
N GLY A 34 -5.45 7.53 -13.61
CA GLY A 34 -4.80 7.63 -14.91
C GLY A 34 -4.26 6.29 -15.39
N LYS A 35 -4.15 6.10 -16.71
CA LYS A 35 -3.67 4.85 -17.34
C LYS A 35 -2.30 4.37 -16.82
N HIS A 36 -1.47 5.29 -16.33
CA HIS A 36 -0.12 5.01 -15.83
C HIS A 36 -0.01 4.99 -14.29
N THR A 37 -1.11 5.19 -13.59
CA THR A 37 -1.20 5.15 -12.12
C THR A 37 -1.54 3.73 -11.70
N LEU A 38 -0.69 3.11 -10.90
CA LEU A 38 -0.96 1.78 -10.34
C LEU A 38 -1.79 1.89 -9.07
N MET A 39 -1.54 2.91 -8.24
CA MET A 39 -2.18 3.05 -6.94
C MET A 39 -2.65 4.48 -6.70
N ALA A 40 -3.84 4.63 -6.12
CA ALA A 40 -4.37 5.89 -5.64
C ALA A 40 -5.18 5.66 -4.36
N ILE A 41 -5.24 6.69 -3.50
CA ILE A 41 -6.01 6.64 -2.27
C ILE A 41 -6.90 7.87 -2.08
N HIS A 42 -8.05 7.68 -1.44
CA HIS A 42 -8.94 8.75 -1.01
C HIS A 42 -9.37 8.56 0.45
N THR A 43 -9.31 9.61 1.24
CA THR A 43 -9.76 9.69 2.64
C THR A 43 -10.63 10.95 2.82
N SER A 44 -11.25 11.10 3.98
CA SER A 44 -12.00 12.31 4.35
C SER A 44 -11.11 13.55 4.53
N ASP A 45 -9.80 13.37 4.72
CA ASP A 45 -8.83 14.46 4.93
C ASP A 45 -8.05 14.78 3.66
N LYS A 46 -8.23 16.01 3.14
CA LYS A 46 -7.55 16.48 1.94
C LYS A 46 -6.02 16.52 2.10
N ALA A 47 -5.50 16.92 3.24
CA ALA A 47 -4.05 17.01 3.45
C ALA A 47 -3.42 15.61 3.40
N ILE A 48 -4.07 14.61 4.01
CA ILE A 48 -3.63 13.22 3.94
C ILE A 48 -3.71 12.69 2.50
N ASN A 49 -4.76 13.05 1.76
CA ASN A 49 -4.86 12.69 0.34
C ASN A 49 -3.72 13.25 -0.50
N ASP A 50 -3.41 14.54 -0.33
CA ASP A 50 -2.33 15.19 -1.08
C ASP A 50 -0.97 14.55 -0.75
N GLU A 51 -0.72 14.26 0.53
CA GLU A 51 0.51 13.59 1.00
C GLU A 51 0.63 12.17 0.42
N LEU A 52 -0.34 11.30 0.70
CA LEU A 52 -0.26 9.89 0.30
C LEU A 52 -0.26 9.70 -1.21
N ASN A 53 -1.04 10.48 -1.98
CA ASN A 53 -1.02 10.34 -3.44
C ASN A 53 0.30 10.83 -4.04
N THR A 54 0.99 11.78 -3.40
CA THR A 54 2.35 12.18 -3.80
C THR A 54 3.34 11.05 -3.55
N GLU A 55 3.27 10.43 -2.37
CA GLU A 55 4.13 9.28 -2.03
C GLU A 55 3.86 8.07 -2.92
N LEU A 56 2.58 7.77 -3.20
CA LEU A 56 2.17 6.68 -4.09
C LEU A 56 2.64 6.90 -5.53
N ALA A 57 2.66 8.14 -6.03
CA ALA A 57 3.21 8.43 -7.35
C ALA A 57 4.70 8.06 -7.45
N LEU A 58 5.47 8.27 -6.38
CA LEU A 58 6.88 7.85 -6.30
C LEU A 58 7.00 6.33 -6.11
N CYS A 59 6.16 5.75 -5.25
CA CYS A 59 6.10 4.31 -5.00
C CYS A 59 5.80 3.53 -6.29
N ASP A 60 4.83 3.98 -7.08
CA ASP A 60 4.47 3.42 -8.37
C ASP A 60 5.69 3.31 -9.29
N GLU A 61 6.52 4.35 -9.34
CA GLU A 61 7.73 4.34 -10.16
C GLU A 61 8.80 3.35 -9.67
N ILE A 62 8.87 3.08 -8.37
CA ILE A 62 9.74 2.04 -7.81
C ILE A 62 9.17 0.66 -8.16
N VAL A 63 7.89 0.43 -7.88
CA VAL A 63 7.21 -0.86 -8.07
C VAL A 63 7.19 -1.29 -9.54
N LYS A 64 6.97 -0.36 -10.48
CA LYS A 64 7.01 -0.64 -11.93
C LYS A 64 8.33 -1.23 -12.41
N ARG A 65 9.44 -0.98 -11.70
CA ARG A 65 10.78 -1.43 -12.08
C ARG A 65 11.13 -2.79 -11.49
N TRP A 66 10.27 -3.34 -10.64
CA TRP A 66 10.50 -4.65 -10.03
C TRP A 66 10.42 -5.74 -11.08
N THR A 67 11.43 -6.60 -11.07
CA THR A 67 11.37 -7.90 -11.74
C THR A 67 10.51 -8.86 -10.93
N HIS A 68 9.98 -9.89 -11.59
CA HIS A 68 9.20 -10.93 -10.92
C HIS A 68 9.93 -11.54 -9.71
N SER A 69 11.22 -11.87 -9.87
CA SER A 69 12.02 -12.47 -8.79
C SER A 69 12.23 -11.53 -7.60
N GLN A 70 12.23 -10.22 -7.83
CA GLN A 70 12.31 -9.22 -6.76
C GLN A 70 10.98 -9.11 -6.02
N ALA A 71 9.86 -8.99 -6.75
CA ALA A 71 8.53 -8.86 -6.17
C ALA A 71 8.17 -10.04 -5.23
N LEU A 72 8.64 -11.25 -5.53
CA LEU A 72 8.42 -12.44 -4.68
C LEU A 72 9.03 -12.33 -3.28
N LEU A 73 10.05 -11.48 -3.06
CA LEU A 73 10.64 -11.29 -1.74
C LEU A 73 9.76 -10.42 -0.83
N VAL A 74 8.90 -9.58 -1.41
CA VAL A 74 8.14 -8.54 -0.69
C VAL A 74 7.26 -9.09 0.42
N PRO A 75 6.48 -10.18 0.26
CA PRO A 75 5.69 -10.74 1.35
C PRO A 75 6.53 -11.12 2.57
N GLY A 76 7.73 -11.67 2.36
CA GLY A 76 8.61 -12.00 3.48
C GLY A 76 9.23 -10.76 4.12
N LEU A 77 9.53 -9.72 3.34
CA LEU A 77 10.02 -8.45 3.87
C LEU A 77 8.96 -7.70 4.69
N ILE A 78 7.69 -7.73 4.28
CA ILE A 78 6.56 -7.17 5.04
C ILE A 78 6.39 -7.88 6.39
N ASN A 79 6.60 -9.21 6.42
CA ASN A 79 6.54 -10.00 7.66
C ASN A 79 7.84 -9.94 8.49
N GLU A 80 8.74 -8.99 8.20
CA GLU A 80 10.01 -8.79 8.91
C GLU A 80 10.93 -10.03 8.93
N ASN A 81 10.80 -10.94 7.95
CA ASN A 81 11.68 -12.09 7.86
C ASN A 81 13.12 -11.64 7.63
N THR A 82 14.07 -12.31 8.29
CA THR A 82 15.48 -12.04 8.08
C THR A 82 15.92 -12.40 6.66
N GLN A 83 16.95 -11.73 6.15
CA GLN A 83 17.51 -12.05 4.84
C GLN A 83 18.05 -13.49 4.77
N THR A 84 18.44 -14.07 5.91
CA THR A 84 18.85 -15.48 6.00
C THR A 84 17.68 -16.42 5.75
N LEU A 85 16.52 -16.18 6.38
CA LEU A 85 15.32 -16.98 6.15
C LEU A 85 14.80 -16.87 4.71
N LEU A 86 14.91 -15.68 4.12
CA LEU A 86 14.62 -15.48 2.70
C LEU A 86 15.61 -16.21 1.80
N ALA A 87 16.90 -16.25 2.15
CA ALA A 87 17.91 -16.96 1.39
C ALA A 87 17.61 -18.46 1.33
N GLU A 88 17.25 -19.05 2.48
CA GLU A 88 16.82 -20.45 2.59
C GLU A 88 15.54 -20.73 1.78
N SER A 89 14.52 -19.87 1.92
CA SER A 89 13.23 -20.06 1.24
C SER A 89 13.32 -20.01 -0.28
N PHE A 90 14.29 -19.25 -0.81
CA PHE A 90 14.49 -19.06 -2.26
C PHE A 90 15.67 -19.85 -2.83
N ASP A 91 16.36 -20.67 -2.01
CA ASP A 91 17.56 -21.42 -2.37
C ASP A 91 18.63 -20.55 -3.06
N ILE A 92 18.93 -19.39 -2.48
CA ILE A 92 19.96 -18.46 -2.97
C ILE A 92 20.84 -17.98 -1.81
N SER A 93 22.02 -17.45 -2.12
CA SER A 93 22.88 -16.86 -1.09
C SER A 93 22.24 -15.63 -0.41
N GLN A 94 22.57 -15.41 0.86
CA GLN A 94 22.16 -14.22 1.61
C GLN A 94 22.61 -12.91 0.92
N SER A 95 23.81 -12.88 0.32
CA SER A 95 24.30 -11.71 -0.42
C SER A 95 23.48 -11.45 -1.70
N ALA A 96 22.97 -12.49 -2.35
CA ALA A 96 22.03 -12.35 -3.47
C ALA A 96 20.68 -11.78 -3.03
N VAL A 97 20.17 -12.18 -1.85
CA VAL A 97 18.98 -11.55 -1.25
C VAL A 97 19.23 -10.08 -0.96
N ALA A 98 20.33 -9.76 -0.28
CA ALA A 98 20.70 -8.38 0.06
C ALA A 98 20.73 -7.46 -1.18
N LEU A 99 21.36 -7.93 -2.27
CA LEU A 99 21.40 -7.20 -3.53
C LEU A 99 19.99 -7.01 -4.14
N LYS A 100 19.13 -8.03 -4.06
CA LYS A 100 17.75 -7.92 -4.54
C LYS A 100 16.94 -6.93 -3.70
N VAL A 101 17.07 -6.96 -2.37
CA VAL A 101 16.43 -6.02 -1.43
C VAL A 101 16.88 -4.58 -1.70
N GLN A 102 18.17 -4.38 -1.95
CA GLN A 102 18.69 -3.07 -2.33
C GLN A 102 18.07 -2.60 -3.67
N LYS A 103 18.07 -3.46 -4.69
CA LYS A 103 17.53 -3.12 -6.02
C LYS A 103 16.00 -2.95 -6.04
N LEU A 104 15.29 -3.56 -5.09
CA LEU A 104 13.87 -3.34 -4.84
C LEU A 104 13.57 -1.90 -4.39
N GLY A 105 14.57 -1.18 -3.87
CA GLY A 105 14.34 0.10 -3.21
C GLY A 105 13.63 -0.06 -1.86
N TRP A 106 13.79 -1.22 -1.21
CA TRP A 106 13.01 -1.60 -0.03
C TRP A 106 13.06 -0.56 1.09
N GLN A 107 14.20 0.10 1.30
CA GLN A 107 14.33 1.13 2.33
C GLN A 107 13.35 2.30 2.14
N ALA A 108 13.12 2.74 0.90
CA ALA A 108 12.15 3.81 0.63
C ALA A 108 10.72 3.31 0.82
N ILE A 109 10.45 2.08 0.37
CA ILE A 109 9.15 1.43 0.52
C ILE A 109 8.80 1.22 1.99
N SER A 110 9.74 0.74 2.81
CA SER A 110 9.50 0.52 4.23
C SER A 110 9.24 1.84 4.97
N THR A 111 9.98 2.91 4.64
CA THR A 111 9.71 4.25 5.18
C THR A 111 8.32 4.75 4.80
N PHE A 112 7.92 4.59 3.53
CA PHE A 112 6.56 4.89 3.09
C PHE A 112 5.51 4.10 3.87
N LEU A 113 5.70 2.78 4.04
CA LEU A 113 4.77 1.92 4.77
C LEU A 113 4.60 2.36 6.24
N THR A 114 5.71 2.72 6.91
CA THR A 114 5.66 3.26 8.28
C THR A 114 4.87 4.57 8.35
N ARG A 115 5.05 5.48 7.37
CA ARG A 115 4.30 6.74 7.34
C ARG A 115 2.82 6.51 7.05
N PHE A 116 2.52 5.64 6.09
CA PHE A 116 1.16 5.23 5.75
C PHE A 116 0.41 4.69 6.97
N GLU A 117 1.02 3.78 7.73
CA GLU A 117 0.42 3.24 8.96
C GLU A 117 0.15 4.34 10.00
N SER A 118 1.11 5.27 10.18
CA SER A 118 0.92 6.40 11.08
C SER A 118 -0.26 7.30 10.69
N LEU A 119 -0.49 7.53 9.38
CA LEU A 119 -1.60 8.34 8.89
C LEU A 119 -2.95 7.62 9.05
N CYS A 120 -3.00 6.32 8.75
CA CYS A 120 -4.21 5.51 8.99
C CYS A 120 -4.64 5.54 10.47
N ASN A 121 -3.68 5.43 11.38
CA ASN A 121 -3.95 5.53 12.83
C ASN A 121 -4.48 6.92 13.25
N GLN A 122 -4.07 7.99 12.56
CA GLN A 122 -4.57 9.35 12.82
C GLN A 122 -6.02 9.51 12.36
N ILE A 123 -6.36 8.99 11.18
CA ILE A 123 -7.74 9.00 10.65
C ILE A 123 -8.66 8.29 11.64
N GLN A 124 -8.29 7.07 12.06
CA GLN A 124 -9.11 6.29 13.00
C GLN A 124 -9.33 7.00 14.33
N GLN A 125 -8.32 7.69 14.87
CA GLN A 125 -8.49 8.48 16.11
C GLN A 125 -9.41 9.67 15.90
N SER A 126 -9.31 10.38 14.77
CA SER A 126 -10.17 11.51 14.47
C SER A 126 -11.65 11.12 14.34
N ASP A 127 -11.93 9.92 13.82
CA ASP A 127 -13.30 9.40 13.71
C ASP A 127 -13.88 9.02 15.08
N ILE A 128 -13.05 8.56 16.03
CA ILE A 128 -13.48 8.23 17.40
C ILE A 128 -13.83 9.48 18.21
N TYR A 129 -13.12 10.60 18.01
CA TYR A 129 -13.36 11.84 18.77
C TYR A 129 -14.50 12.70 18.19
N ASN A 130 -14.93 12.44 16.96
CA ASN A 130 -16.01 13.17 16.29
C ASN A 130 -17.35 12.40 16.24
N ALA A 131 -17.41 11.20 16.83
CA ALA A 131 -18.62 10.37 17.00
C ALA A 131 -19.23 10.53 18.40
#